data_AF-A0A378UAS8-F1
#
_entry.id   AF-A0A378UAS8-F1
#
_cell.length_a   1.000
_cell.length_b   1.000
_cell.length_c   1.000
_cell.angle_alpha   90.00
_cell.angle_beta   90.00
_cell.angle_gamma   90.00
#
_symmetry.space_group_name_H-M   'P 1'
#
loop_
_entity.id
_entity.type
_entity.pdbx_description
1 polymer ?
#
loop_
_entity_poly.entity_id
_entity_poly.type
_entity_poly.pdbx_seq_one_letter_code
_entity_poly.pdbx_strand_id
1 'polypeptide(L)'
;MLDTGVLRLRDAALAERDWAVGDELVVEWRALTVALLDELAPLVRGHLGAPQLPMACVLEGGSWAAGRELAVRLRDGRPPLSVSSDGTVF
;
A
#
# COMPACT_ATOMS: atom_id res chain seq x y z
N MET A 1 1.96 -3.28 -0.41
CA MET A 1 2.36 -3.57 -1.80
C MET A 1 3.86 -3.43 -2.05
N LEU A 2 4.50 -2.30 -1.68
CA LEU A 2 5.97 -2.16 -1.82
C LEU A 2 6.73 -3.10 -0.88
N ASP A 3 6.33 -3.15 0.39
CA ASP A 3 7.00 -3.99 1.41
C ASP A 3 6.88 -5.49 1.18
N THR A 4 5.83 -5.91 0.48
CA THR A 4 5.61 -7.31 0.11
C THR A 4 6.29 -7.65 -1.22
N GLY A 5 6.86 -6.67 -1.92
CA GLY A 5 7.51 -6.83 -3.21
C GLY A 5 6.55 -7.05 -4.39
N VAL A 6 5.23 -6.91 -4.17
CA VAL A 6 4.19 -6.94 -5.23
C VAL A 6 4.39 -5.76 -6.18
N LEU A 7 4.70 -4.59 -5.63
CA LEU A 7 5.23 -3.46 -6.36
C LEU A 7 6.70 -3.29 -5.99
N ARG A 8 7.49 -2.80 -6.94
CA ARG A 8 8.89 -2.42 -6.71
C ARG A 8 9.18 -1.12 -7.44
N LEU A 9 9.98 -0.27 -6.81
CA LEU A 9 10.52 0.90 -7.48
C LEU A 9 11.47 0.45 -8.59
N ARG A 10 11.36 1.08 -9.76
CA ARG A 10 12.31 0.84 -10.86
C ARG A 10 13.72 1.26 -10.47
N ASP A 11 13.82 2.35 -9.71
CA ASP A 11 15.05 2.83 -9.09
C ASP A 11 14.83 2.91 -7.57
N ALA A 12 15.64 2.17 -6.81
CA ALA A 12 15.55 2.11 -5.36
C ALA A 12 15.90 3.45 -4.69
N ALA A 13 16.71 4.30 -5.34
CA ALA A 13 17.09 5.60 -4.81
C ALA A 13 15.90 6.56 -4.68
N LEU A 14 14.79 6.29 -5.37
CA LEU A 14 13.55 7.08 -5.25
C LEU A 14 12.92 6.98 -3.85
N ALA A 15 13.28 5.97 -3.05
CA ALA A 15 12.83 5.84 -1.66
C ALA A 15 13.54 6.77 -0.67
N GLU A 16 14.66 7.38 -1.06
CA GLU A 16 15.49 8.21 -0.17
C GLU A 16 15.07 9.68 -0.14
N ARG A 17 13.99 10.04 -0.83
CA ARG A 17 13.51 11.41 -1.00
C ARG A 17 12.10 11.57 -0.44
N ASP A 18 11.79 12.80 -0.04
CA ASP A 18 10.43 13.19 0.30
C ASP A 18 9.69 13.61 -0.97
N TRP A 19 8.47 13.10 -1.14
CA TRP A 19 7.62 13.38 -2.29
C TRP A 19 6.41 14.20 -1.90
N ALA A 20 5.96 15.11 -2.76
CA ALA A 20 4.67 15.75 -2.61
C ALA A 20 3.55 14.76 -3.00
N VAL A 21 2.36 14.94 -2.41
CA VAL A 21 1.21 14.06 -2.69
C VAL A 21 0.82 14.04 -4.18
N GLY A 22 1.03 15.16 -4.89
CA GLY A 22 0.74 15.30 -6.31
C GLY A 22 1.86 14.85 -7.25
N ASP A 23 3.01 14.41 -6.72
CA ASP A 23 4.09 13.93 -7.56
C ASP A 23 3.69 12.61 -8.25
N GLU A 24 4.10 12.48 -9.51
CA GLU A 24 3.72 11.36 -10.38
C GLU A 24 3.96 10.01 -9.72
N LEU A 25 5.11 9.83 -9.05
CA LEU A 25 5.45 8.59 -8.35
C LEU A 25 4.42 8.23 -7.27
N VAL A 26 3.95 9.21 -6.49
CA VAL A 26 2.98 9.00 -5.41
C VAL A 26 1.61 8.67 -6.00
N VAL A 27 1.20 9.41 -7.03
CA VAL A 27 -0.07 9.18 -7.74
C VAL A 27 -0.10 7.80 -8.39
N GLU A 28 0.96 7.43 -9.12
CA GLU A 28 1.10 6.14 -9.77
C GLU A 28 1.08 4.99 -8.75
N TRP A 29 1.88 5.09 -7.69
CA TRP A 29 1.92 4.08 -6.65
C TRP A 29 0.55 3.86 -5.98
N ARG A 30 -0.18 4.94 -5.68
CA ARG A 30 -1.51 4.87 -5.08
C ARG A 30 -2.53 4.28 -6.05
N ALA A 31 -2.51 4.69 -7.32
CA ALA A 31 -3.39 4.15 -8.35
C ALA A 31 -3.15 2.65 -8.55
N LEU A 32 -1.88 2.21 -8.63
CA LEU A 32 -1.52 0.80 -8.72
C LEU A 32 -1.98 0.01 -7.49
N THR A 33 -1.86 0.59 -6.29
CA THR A 33 -2.32 -0.07 -5.06
C THR A 33 -3.83 -0.31 -5.11
N VAL A 34 -4.63 0.68 -5.54
CA VAL A 34 -6.08 0.52 -5.70
C VAL A 34 -6.41 -0.54 -6.76
N ALA A 35 -5.78 -0.48 -7.93
CA ALA A 35 -6.02 -1.44 -9.00
C ALA A 35 -5.67 -2.89 -8.58
N LEU A 36 -4.58 -3.07 -7.84
CA LEU A 36 -4.17 -4.39 -7.34
C LEU A 36 -5.09 -4.94 -6.25
N LEU A 37 -5.81 -4.08 -5.50
CA LEU A 37 -6.74 -4.54 -4.48
C LEU A 37 -7.96 -5.23 -5.08
N ASP A 38 -8.42 -4.79 -6.25
CA ASP A 38 -9.51 -5.44 -6.98
C ASP A 38 -9.13 -6.87 -7.41
N GLU A 39 -7.87 -7.08 -7.81
CA GLU A 39 -7.33 -8.40 -8.15
C GLU A 39 -7.05 -9.27 -6.91
N LEU A 40 -6.64 -8.66 -5.79
CA LEU A 40 -6.36 -9.39 -4.55
C LEU A 40 -7.63 -9.84 -3.82
N ALA A 41 -8.70 -9.07 -3.87
CA ALA A 41 -9.94 -9.37 -3.17
C ALA A 41 -10.50 -10.78 -3.47
N PRO A 42 -10.65 -11.23 -4.73
CA PRO A 42 -11.09 -12.60 -5.01
C PRO A 42 -10.09 -13.66 -4.53
N LEU A 43 -8.78 -13.39 -4.59
CA LEU A 43 -7.75 -14.32 -4.09
C LEU A 43 -7.83 -14.50 -2.58
N VAL A 44 -7.98 -13.40 -1.84
CA VAL A 44 -8.15 -13.41 -0.37
C VAL A 44 -9.43 -14.16 0.01
N ARG A 45 -10.54 -13.88 -0.67
CA ARG A 45 -11.82 -14.58 -0.45
C ARG A 45 -11.68 -16.08 -0.68
N GLY A 46 -11.02 -16.48 -1.76
CA GLY A 46 -10.75 -17.88 -2.09
C GLY A 46 -9.88 -18.55 -1.03
N HIS A 47 -8.79 -17.90 -0.62
CA HIS A 47 -7.87 -18.43 0.39
C HIS A 47 -8.52 -18.60 1.77
N LEU A 48 -9.39 -17.67 2.16
CA LEU A 48 -10.09 -17.71 3.46
C LEU A 48 -11.39 -18.52 3.43
N GLY A 49 -11.82 -19.03 2.26
CA GLY A 49 -13.13 -19.66 2.11
C GLY A 49 -14.30 -18.72 2.43
N ALA A 50 -14.10 -17.41 2.23
CA ALA A 50 -15.03 -16.35 2.66
C ALA A 50 -15.51 -15.52 1.46
N PRO A 51 -16.35 -16.07 0.56
CA PRO A 51 -16.77 -15.39 -0.67
C PRO A 51 -17.50 -14.06 -0.44
N GLN A 52 -18.16 -13.92 0.72
CA GLN A 52 -18.92 -12.72 1.09
C GLN A 52 -18.07 -11.66 1.82
N LEU A 53 -16.75 -11.85 1.97
CA LEU A 53 -15.90 -10.89 2.67
C LEU A 53 -15.98 -9.52 1.98
N PRO A 54 -16.43 -8.45 2.68
CA PRO A 54 -16.58 -7.13 2.09
C PRO A 54 -15.24 -6.55 1.63
N MET A 55 -15.26 -5.74 0.57
CA MET A 55 -14.06 -5.03 0.09
C MET A 55 -13.45 -4.15 1.19
N ALA A 56 -14.28 -3.50 2.01
CA ALA A 56 -13.82 -2.69 3.15
C ALA A 56 -12.92 -3.49 4.12
N CYS A 57 -13.22 -4.77 4.35
CA CYS A 57 -12.38 -5.62 5.21
C CYS A 57 -11.04 -5.97 4.55
N VAL A 58 -11.03 -6.18 3.23
CA VAL A 58 -9.79 -6.41 2.47
C VAL A 58 -8.91 -5.17 2.48
N LEU A 59 -9.50 -3.98 2.32
CA LEU A 59 -8.80 -2.71 2.39
C LEU A 59 -8.18 -2.48 3.77
N GLU A 60 -8.98 -2.60 4.83
CA GLU A 60 -8.55 -2.37 6.20
C GLU A 60 -7.48 -3.37 6.64
N GLY A 61 -7.75 -4.67 6.47
CA GLY A 61 -6.82 -5.72 6.88
C GLY A 61 -5.55 -5.75 6.01
N GLY A 62 -5.71 -5.63 4.69
CA GLY A 62 -4.64 -5.85 3.72
C GLY A 62 -3.75 -4.63 3.48
N SER A 63 -4.30 -3.41 3.44
CA SER A 63 -3.53 -2.21 3.11
C SER A 63 -3.16 -1.39 4.34
N TRP A 64 -4.07 -1.27 5.30
CA TRP A 64 -3.85 -0.44 6.48
C TRP A 64 -3.18 -1.22 7.61
N ALA A 65 -3.84 -2.24 8.15
CA ALA A 65 -3.34 -3.01 9.29
C ALA A 65 -2.04 -3.74 8.93
N ALA A 66 -2.05 -4.57 7.88
CA ALA A 66 -0.85 -5.28 7.42
C ALA A 66 0.25 -4.31 6.97
N GLY A 67 -0.10 -3.18 6.35
CA GLY A 67 0.86 -2.14 5.98
C GLY A 67 1.59 -1.54 7.18
N ARG A 68 0.86 -1.18 8.25
CA ARG A 68 1.47 -0.67 9.49
C ARG A 68 2.31 -1.72 10.20
N GLU A 69 1.84 -2.96 10.25
CA GLU A 69 2.59 -4.07 10.84
C GLU A 69 3.93 -4.28 10.13
N LEU A 70 3.94 -4.26 8.79
CA LEU A 70 5.16 -4.33 8.01
C LEU A 70 6.06 -3.11 8.20
N ALA A 71 5.49 -1.90 8.23
CA ALA A 71 6.26 -0.68 8.48
C ALA A 71 6.97 -0.71 9.84
N VAL A 72 6.30 -1.17 10.90
CA VAL A 72 6.91 -1.38 12.23
C VAL A 72 8.05 -2.38 12.15
N ARG A 73 7.83 -3.54 11.51
CA ARG A 73 8.84 -4.60 11.40
C ARG A 73 10.06 -4.20 10.58
N LEU A 74 9.87 -3.44 9.50
CA LEU A 74 10.92 -3.17 8.52
C LEU A 74 11.64 -1.84 8.74
N ARG A 75 10.94 -0.82 9.25
CA ARG A 75 11.44 0.58 9.27
C ARG A 75 10.98 1.39 10.49
N ASP A 76 10.70 0.72 11.62
CA ASP A 76 10.29 1.38 12.87
C ASP A 76 9.04 2.26 12.68
N GLY A 77 8.07 1.75 11.92
CA GLY A 77 6.79 2.40 11.67
C GLY A 77 6.80 3.38 10.50
N ARG A 78 7.96 3.65 9.89
CA ARG A 78 8.06 4.56 8.74
C ARG A 78 7.52 3.94 7.45
N PRO A 79 6.81 4.72 6.61
CA PRO A 79 6.27 4.23 5.35
C PRO A 79 7.39 3.82 4.37
N PRO A 80 7.07 3.02 3.33
CA PRO A 80 8.05 2.64 2.30
C PRO A 80 8.45 3.80 1.36
N LEU A 81 7.63 4.85 1.29
CA LEU A 81 7.91 6.12 0.62
C LEU A 81 7.56 7.27 1.57
N SER A 82 8.46 8.22 1.75
CA SER A 82 8.17 9.44 2.51
C SER A 82 7.35 10.40 1.66
N VAL A 83 6.15 10.73 2.12
CA VAL A 83 5.25 11.67 1.45
C VAL A 83 5.01 12.86 2.38
N SER A 84 5.35 14.06 1.91
CA SER A 84 5.03 15.31 2.60
C SER A 84 3.53 15.59 2.42
N SER A 85 2.78 15.46 3.51
CA SER A 85 1.35 15.77 3.58
C SER A 85 1.09 16.64 4.80
N ASP A 86 0.22 17.63 4.65
CA ASP A 86 -0.29 18.46 5.75
C ASP A 86 -1.48 17.80 6.49
N GLY A 87 -1.77 16.54 6.17
CA GLY A 87 -2.85 15.76 6.76
C GLY A 87 -4.22 16.01 6.13
N THR A 88 -4.31 16.82 5.07
CA THR A 88 -5.58 17.04 4.35
C THR A 88 -5.83 16.02 3.23
N VAL A 89 -4.80 15.25 2.85
CA VAL A 89 -4.89 14.22 1.80
C VAL A 89 -4.54 12.85 2.37
N PHE A 90 -5.48 11.92 2.22
CA PHE A 90 -5.35 10.50 2.58
C PHE A 90 -4.68 9.73 1.46
#